data_AF-A0A958JIS9-F1
#
_entry.id   AF-A0A958JIS9-F1
#
_cell.length_a   1.000
_cell.length_b   1.000
_cell.length_c   1.000
_cell.angle_alpha   90.00
_cell.angle_beta   90.00
_cell.angle_gamma   90.00
#
_symmetry.space_group_name_H-M   'P 1'
#
loop_
_entity.id
_entity.type
_entity.pdbx_description
1 polymer ?
#
loop_
_entity_poly.entity_id
_entity_poly.type
_entity_poly.pdbx_seq_one_letter_code
_entity_poly.pdbx_strand_id
1 'polypeptide(L)'
;MTRQLFTSGADSVLRAILGGMVLAFCLFWPIRHLYVHSSYATNVGIDIPQPILFSHEHHVGRLELHCLYCHSGVEKSSFAGMP
;
A
#
# COMPACT_ATOMS: atom_id res chain seq x y z
N MET A 1 -49.23 -32.05 -3.94
CA MET A 1 -49.08 -30.85 -3.10
C MET A 1 -47.66 -30.31 -3.26
N THR A 2 -47.46 -29.34 -4.14
CA THR A 2 -46.19 -28.61 -4.20
C THR A 2 -46.10 -27.71 -2.98
N ARG A 3 -45.29 -28.11 -2.00
CA ARG A 3 -45.03 -27.31 -0.80
C ARG A 3 -44.09 -26.17 -1.20
N GLN A 4 -44.57 -24.94 -1.10
CA GLN A 4 -43.74 -23.77 -1.33
C GLN A 4 -42.66 -23.68 -0.24
N LEU A 5 -41.40 -23.85 -0.63
CA LEU A 5 -40.25 -23.89 0.27
C LEU A 5 -39.77 -22.48 0.69
N PHE A 6 -40.03 -21.46 -0.13
CA PHE A 6 -39.55 -20.09 0.09
C PHE A 6 -40.69 -19.09 0.23
N THR A 7 -40.52 -18.12 1.14
CA THR A 7 -41.46 -17.01 1.37
C THR A 7 -41.54 -16.09 0.15
N SER A 8 -42.67 -15.40 -0.04
CA SER A 8 -42.88 -14.47 -1.16
C SER A 8 -41.85 -13.33 -1.25
N GLY A 9 -41.19 -12.96 -0.16
CA GLY A 9 -40.13 -11.94 -0.13
C GLY A 9 -38.71 -12.46 -0.44
N ALA A 10 -38.51 -13.76 -0.61
CA ALA A 10 -37.18 -14.36 -0.75
C ALA A 10 -36.41 -13.82 -1.97
N ASP A 11 -37.11 -13.59 -3.09
CA ASP A 11 -36.50 -13.06 -4.31
C ASP A 11 -36.03 -11.60 -4.16
N SER A 12 -36.82 -10.77 -3.47
CA SER A 12 -36.45 -9.39 -3.17
C SER A 12 -35.24 -9.32 -2.25
N VAL A 13 -35.19 -10.19 -1.23
CA VAL A 13 -34.06 -10.31 -0.31
C VAL A 13 -32.80 -10.77 -1.04
N LEU A 14 -32.90 -11.82 -1.86
CA LEU A 14 -31.76 -12.32 -2.64
C LEU A 14 -31.20 -11.23 -3.57
N ARG A 15 -32.06 -10.51 -4.30
CA ARG A 15 -31.65 -9.42 -5.19
C ARG A 15 -31.00 -8.27 -4.44
N ALA A 16 -31.52 -7.91 -3.27
CA ALA A 16 -30.93 -6.88 -2.43
C ALA A 16 -29.53 -7.28 -1.94
N ILE A 17 -29.35 -8.54 -1.53
CA ILE A 17 -28.05 -9.06 -1.11
C ILE A 17 -27.06 -9.03 -2.27
N LEU A 18 -27.44 -9.57 -3.43
CA LEU A 18 -26.56 -9.59 -4.61
C LEU A 18 -26.19 -8.18 -5.07
N GLY A 19 -27.17 -7.26 -5.12
CA GLY A 19 -26.92 -5.86 -5.44
C GLY A 19 -25.98 -5.18 -4.42
N GLY A 20 -26.21 -5.42 -3.13
CA GLY A 20 -25.36 -4.93 -2.05
C GLY A 20 -23.92 -5.44 -2.14
N MET A 21 -23.73 -6.72 -2.46
CA MET A 21 -22.40 -7.31 -2.65
C MET A 21 -21.65 -6.69 -3.83
N VAL A 22 -22.33 -6.49 -4.97
CA VAL A 22 -21.73 -5.83 -6.15
C VAL A 22 -21.35 -4.40 -5.82
N LEU A 23 -22.24 -3.63 -5.18
CA LEU A 23 -21.94 -2.27 -4.76
C LEU A 23 -20.76 -2.21 -3.77
N ALA A 24 -20.74 -3.09 -2.77
CA ALA A 24 -19.64 -3.17 -1.82
C ALA A 24 -18.31 -3.45 -2.52
N PHE A 25 -18.28 -4.37 -3.48
CA PHE A 25 -17.08 -4.67 -4.26
C PHE A 25 -16.64 -3.47 -5.13
N CYS A 26 -17.59 -2.86 -5.83
CA CYS A 26 -17.36 -1.69 -6.68
C CYS A 26 -16.89 -0.46 -5.91
N LEU A 27 -17.22 -0.35 -4.62
CA LEU A 27 -16.71 0.71 -3.75
C LEU A 27 -15.37 0.33 -3.13
N PHE A 28 -15.23 -0.90 -2.62
CA PHE A 28 -14.04 -1.37 -1.93
C PHE A 28 -12.80 -1.36 -2.83
N TRP A 29 -12.92 -1.88 -4.05
CA TRP A 29 -11.78 -2.02 -4.98
C TRP A 29 -11.11 -0.68 -5.32
N PRO A 30 -11.83 0.37 -5.80
CA PRO A 30 -11.19 1.64 -6.12
C PRO A 30 -10.69 2.37 -4.87
N ILE A 31 -11.40 2.32 -3.74
CA ILE A 31 -10.94 2.94 -2.49
C ILE A 31 -9.61 2.33 -2.05
N ARG A 32 -9.53 1.00 -2.05
CA ARG A 32 -8.28 0.28 -1.75
C ARG A 32 -7.19 0.67 -2.75
N HIS A 33 -7.50 0.70 -4.05
CA HIS A 33 -6.53 1.04 -5.09
C HIS A 33 -5.94 2.45 -4.87
N LEU A 34 -6.78 3.43 -4.54
CA LEU A 34 -6.35 4.79 -4.24
C LEU A 34 -5.49 4.85 -2.98
N TYR A 35 -5.87 4.10 -1.94
CA TYR A 35 -5.10 4.04 -0.70
C TYR A 35 -3.69 3.45 -0.93
N VAL A 36 -3.58 2.29 -1.56
CA VAL A 36 -2.28 1.60 -1.72
C VAL A 36 -1.30 2.33 -2.65
N HIS A 37 -1.79 3.21 -3.53
CA HIS A 37 -0.94 4.04 -4.39
C HIS A 37 -0.72 5.45 -3.84
N SER A 38 -1.25 5.76 -2.65
CA SER A 38 -1.03 7.06 -2.01
C SER A 38 0.35 7.10 -1.33
N SER A 39 0.99 8.28 -1.31
CA SER A 39 2.20 8.52 -0.53
C SER A 39 2.00 8.33 0.96
N TYR A 40 0.76 8.53 1.44
CA TYR A 40 0.37 8.27 2.82
C TYR A 40 0.56 6.80 3.21
N ALA A 41 0.23 5.85 2.33
CA ALA A 41 0.39 4.43 2.62
C ALA A 41 1.86 3.96 2.66
N THR A 42 2.76 4.65 1.95
CA THR A 42 4.19 4.31 1.86
C THR A 42 5.09 5.20 2.70
N ASN A 43 4.54 6.21 3.38
CA ASN A 43 5.27 7.25 4.10
C ASN A 43 6.31 8.00 3.26
N VAL A 44 6.09 8.12 1.95
CA VAL A 44 6.99 8.85 1.06
C VAL A 44 6.99 10.33 1.45
N GLY A 45 8.18 10.89 1.66
CA GLY A 45 8.38 12.28 2.08
C GLY A 45 8.25 12.54 3.58
N ILE A 46 8.09 11.50 4.39
CA ILE A 46 8.13 11.61 5.86
C ILE A 46 9.54 11.25 6.32
N ASP A 47 10.19 12.20 6.98
CA ASP A 47 11.50 12.00 7.59
C ASP A 47 11.38 11.15 8.86
N ILE A 48 12.25 10.15 8.99
CA ILE A 48 12.28 9.24 10.15
C ILE A 48 13.35 9.74 11.12
N PRO A 49 13.05 9.89 12.43
CA PRO A 49 14.05 10.29 13.42
C PRO A 49 15.21 9.29 13.45
N GLN A 50 16.43 9.79 13.28
CA GLN A 50 17.65 8.98 13.34
C GLN A 50 18.38 9.22 14.68
N PRO A 51 19.08 8.21 15.25
CA PRO A 51 19.87 8.38 16.47
C PRO A 51 20.95 9.46 16.34
N ILE A 52 21.46 9.64 15.12
CA ILE A 52 22.42 10.68 14.74
C ILE A 52 21.85 11.48 13.56
N LEU A 53 22.19 12.77 13.49
CA LEU A 53 21.77 13.64 12.40
C LEU A 53 22.61 13.36 11.15
N PHE A 54 22.24 12.32 10.41
CA PHE A 54 22.86 11.99 9.12
C PHE A 54 22.20 12.78 7.99
N SER A 55 22.99 13.46 7.17
CA SER A 55 22.52 14.25 6.02
C SER A 55 23.13 13.73 4.72
N HIS A 56 22.31 13.12 3.86
CA HIS A 56 22.75 12.73 2.51
C HIS A 56 23.17 13.95 1.66
N GLU A 57 22.51 15.10 1.85
CA GLU A 57 22.84 16.35 1.14
C GLU A 57 24.27 16.80 1.43
N HIS A 58 24.72 16.73 2.69
CA HIS A 58 26.09 17.08 3.04
C HIS A 58 27.10 16.16 2.36
N HIS A 59 26.90 14.84 2.44
CA HIS A 59 27.86 13.85 1.95
C HIS A 59 27.93 13.78 0.42
N VAL A 60 26.78 13.75 -0.26
CA VAL A 60 26.73 13.59 -1.73
C VAL A 60 26.74 14.95 -2.42
N GLY A 61 25.99 15.92 -1.91
CA GLY A 61 25.84 17.23 -2.55
C GLY A 61 26.99 18.20 -2.30
N ARG A 62 27.71 18.09 -1.18
CA ARG A 62 28.79 19.03 -0.82
C ARG A 62 30.18 18.39 -0.82
N LEU A 63 30.30 17.19 -0.27
CA LEU A 63 31.57 16.46 -0.23
C LEU A 63 31.80 15.59 -1.47
N GLU A 64 30.78 15.46 -2.33
CA GLU A 64 30.84 14.68 -3.58
C GLU A 64 31.28 13.21 -3.34
N LEU A 65 30.96 12.66 -2.17
CA LEU A 65 31.26 11.27 -1.86
C LEU A 65 30.40 10.35 -2.73
N HIS A 66 31.04 9.37 -3.35
CA HIS A 66 30.35 8.38 -4.17
C HIS A 66 29.46 7.46 -3.31
N CYS A 67 28.27 7.08 -3.81
CA CYS A 67 27.30 6.26 -3.06
C CYS A 67 27.89 4.93 -2.56
N LEU A 68 28.79 4.32 -3.33
CA LEU A 68 29.44 3.05 -2.98
C LEU A 68 30.46 3.18 -1.84
N TYR A 69 30.82 4.41 -1.44
CA TYR A 69 31.70 4.64 -0.30
C TYR A 69 31.08 4.09 1.00
N CYS A 70 29.78 4.31 1.21
CA CYS A 70 29.04 3.73 2.34
C CYS A 70 28.29 2.45 1.94
N HIS A 71 27.59 2.46 0.80
CA HIS A 71 26.77 1.34 0.34
C HIS A 71 27.56 0.34 -0.52
N SER A 72 28.62 -0.23 0.06
CA SER A 72 29.54 -1.12 -0.65
C SER A 72 28.90 -2.43 -1.18
N GLY A 73 27.72 -2.80 -0.67
CA GLY A 73 27.01 -4.01 -1.08
C GLY A 73 26.23 -3.90 -2.38
N VAL A 74 25.98 -2.68 -2.90
CA VAL A 74 25.07 -2.41 -4.04
C VAL A 74 25.36 -3.29 -5.26
N GLU A 75 26.63 -3.50 -5.61
CA GLU A 75 27.00 -4.25 -6.81
C GLU A 75 27.08 -5.77 -6.60
N LYS A 76 27.05 -6.23 -5.35
CA LYS A 76 27.43 -7.62 -5.00
C LYS A 76 26.36 -8.37 -4.20
N SER A 77 25.36 -7.67 -3.67
CA SER A 77 24.37 -8.21 -2.73
C SER A 77 22.99 -7.62 -3.00
N SER A 78 21.93 -8.37 -2.67
CA SER A 78 20.56 -7.86 -2.65
C SER A 78 20.31 -6.84 -1.53
N PHE A 79 21.23 -6.76 -0.56
CA PHE A 79 21.23 -5.77 0.51
C PHE A 79 22.45 -4.87 0.38
N ALA A 80 22.21 -3.57 0.17
CA ALA A 80 23.24 -2.56 -0.04
C ALA A 80 24.10 -2.26 1.21
N GLY A 81 23.61 -2.61 2.40
CA GLY A 81 24.18 -2.15 3.67
C GLY A 81 23.63 -0.78 4.10
N MET A 82 23.69 -0.50 5.40
CA MET A 82 23.48 0.85 5.93
C MET A 82 24.82 1.60 5.95
N PRO A 83 24.81 2.94 5.82
CA PRO A 83 25.96 3.76 6.21
C PRO A 83 26.33 3.56 7.68
#